data_AF-A0A1X6NRD1-F1
#
_entry.id   AF-A0A1X6NRD1-F1
#
_cell.length_a   1.000
_cell.length_b   1.000
_cell.length_c   1.000
_cell.angle_alpha   90.00
_cell.angle_beta   90.00
_cell.angle_gamma   90.00
#
_symmetry.space_group_name_H-M   'P 1'
#
loop_
_entity.id
_entity.type
_entity.pdbx_description
1 polymer ?
#
loop_
_entity_poly.entity_id
_entity_poly.type
_entity_poly.pdbx_seq_one_letter_code
_entity_poly.pdbx_strand_id
1 'polypeptide(L)'
;MSFRATEKPGLERFTDGSHEEYKAIQEALVAGIVIVAAAGNQGGASKLNTTNPPGALGGIISVASHDDHFVRSKFSSQGGELDFMAPGETFSTYARGVPYFVGYDSNGELMYRPARCYEALRGTSMACPLIAGLAALLVQAGRSRPRCMSPVLTERLEHSDFKARNCYEVRELLRSFADRPEEHHRKDGHGALSAIYRFVKTKVSDAQLTVAEA
;
A
#
# COMPACT_ATOMS: atom_id res chain seq x y z
N MET A 1 -12.43 33.20 -22.02
CA MET A 1 -11.79 32.32 -21.02
C MET A 1 -11.35 31.05 -21.74
N SER A 2 -10.04 30.84 -21.89
CA SER A 2 -9.48 29.68 -22.60
C SER A 2 -9.38 28.51 -21.63
N PHE A 3 -10.23 27.49 -21.79
CA PHE A 3 -10.06 26.20 -21.15
C PHE A 3 -8.84 25.51 -21.77
N ARG A 4 -7.71 25.51 -21.06
CA ARG A 4 -6.51 24.78 -21.45
C ARG A 4 -6.71 23.28 -21.18
N ALA A 5 -6.52 22.49 -22.23
CA ALA A 5 -6.17 21.06 -22.26
C ALA A 5 -6.95 20.13 -21.29
N THR A 6 -8.11 19.68 -21.78
CA THR A 6 -8.67 18.32 -21.66
C THR A 6 -7.87 17.30 -20.82
N GLU A 7 -8.13 17.24 -19.51
CA GLU A 7 -7.90 16.01 -18.75
C GLU A 7 -9.02 15.03 -19.11
N LYS A 8 -8.68 13.86 -19.66
CA LYS A 8 -9.65 12.77 -19.80
C LYS A 8 -9.88 12.13 -18.43
N PRO A 9 -11.09 12.19 -17.85
CA PRO A 9 -11.37 11.55 -16.58
C PRO A 9 -11.56 10.02 -16.77
N GLY A 10 -11.05 9.23 -15.84
CA GLY A 10 -11.37 7.80 -15.76
C GLY A 10 -10.70 6.89 -16.80
N LEU A 11 -11.44 5.85 -17.24
CA LEU A 11 -10.93 4.70 -18.01
C LEU A 11 -10.31 5.09 -19.37
N GLU A 12 -10.65 6.26 -19.89
CA GLU A 12 -10.13 6.81 -21.16
C GLU A 12 -8.62 7.17 -21.12
N ARG A 13 -7.99 7.09 -19.94
CA ARG A 13 -6.55 7.22 -19.76
C ARG A 13 -5.77 5.97 -20.14
N PHE A 14 -6.43 4.86 -20.43
CA PHE A 14 -5.80 3.56 -20.48
C PHE A 14 -5.84 2.94 -21.90
N THR A 15 -4.77 2.24 -22.30
CA THR A 15 -4.61 1.62 -23.63
C THR A 15 -5.25 0.23 -23.72
N ASP A 16 -5.28 -0.42 -24.89
CA ASP A 16 -5.88 -1.76 -25.04
C ASP A 16 -5.37 -2.82 -24.04
N GLY A 17 -4.09 -2.75 -23.65
CA GLY A 17 -3.52 -3.63 -22.62
C GLY A 17 -4.13 -3.46 -21.22
N SER A 18 -4.71 -2.29 -20.94
CA SER A 18 -5.45 -2.04 -19.69
C SER A 18 -6.81 -2.71 -19.66
N HIS A 19 -7.37 -3.10 -20.81
CA HIS A 19 -8.69 -3.72 -20.86
C HIS A 19 -8.65 -5.15 -20.30
N GLU A 20 -7.65 -5.93 -20.69
CA GLU A 20 -7.42 -7.28 -20.14
C GLU A 20 -7.02 -7.22 -18.67
N GLU A 21 -6.14 -6.29 -18.28
CA GLU A 21 -5.78 -6.06 -16.88
C GLU A 21 -7.01 -5.68 -16.03
N TYR A 22 -7.83 -4.76 -16.53
CA TYR A 22 -9.06 -4.35 -15.87
C TYR A 22 -10.02 -5.52 -15.70
N LYS A 23 -10.23 -6.32 -16.76
CA LYS A 23 -11.09 -7.50 -16.73
C LYS A 23 -10.62 -8.51 -15.68
N ALA A 24 -9.34 -8.85 -15.66
CA ALA A 24 -8.76 -9.76 -14.68
C ALA A 24 -8.94 -9.24 -13.24
N ILE A 25 -8.79 -7.93 -13.03
CA ILE A 25 -9.02 -7.29 -11.73
C ILE A 25 -10.50 -7.36 -11.34
N GLN A 26 -11.44 -7.10 -12.26
CA GLN A 26 -12.86 -7.19 -11.96
C GLN A 26 -13.28 -8.63 -11.61
N GLU A 27 -12.80 -9.63 -12.35
CA GLU A 27 -13.05 -11.05 -12.06
C GLU A 27 -12.53 -11.43 -10.66
N ALA A 28 -11.33 -10.99 -10.31
CA ALA A 28 -10.75 -11.21 -8.99
C ALA A 28 -11.57 -10.51 -7.87
N LEU A 29 -12.01 -9.26 -8.09
CA LEU A 29 -12.86 -8.54 -7.14
C LEU A 29 -14.21 -9.23 -6.92
N VAL A 30 -14.86 -9.71 -7.99
CA VAL A 30 -16.11 -10.47 -7.92
C VAL A 30 -15.92 -11.80 -7.17
N ALA A 31 -14.77 -12.44 -7.32
CA ALA A 31 -14.38 -13.63 -6.57
C ALA A 31 -14.05 -13.36 -5.08
N GLY A 32 -14.10 -12.10 -4.63
CA GLY A 32 -13.78 -11.71 -3.26
C GLY A 32 -12.28 -11.65 -2.96
N ILE A 33 -11.43 -11.60 -3.99
CA ILE A 33 -9.99 -11.45 -3.82
C ILE A 33 -9.68 -10.00 -3.44
N VAL A 34 -8.84 -9.84 -2.42
CA VAL A 34 -8.33 -8.53 -1.99
C VAL A 34 -7.14 -8.17 -2.87
N ILE A 35 -7.20 -7.02 -3.51
CA ILE A 35 -6.17 -6.57 -4.45
C ILE A 35 -5.55 -5.30 -3.88
N VAL A 36 -4.24 -5.33 -3.70
CA VAL A 36 -3.43 -4.18 -3.27
C VAL A 36 -2.46 -3.85 -4.40
N ALA A 37 -2.45 -2.61 -4.86
CA ALA A 37 -1.61 -2.15 -5.95
C ALA A 37 -0.78 -0.94 -5.55
N ALA A 38 0.45 -0.90 -6.06
CA ALA A 38 1.31 0.26 -5.93
C ALA A 38 0.79 1.41 -6.82
N ALA A 39 0.78 2.63 -6.30
CA ALA A 39 0.31 3.80 -7.04
C ALA A 39 1.21 4.18 -8.23
N GLY A 40 2.48 3.75 -8.22
CA GLY A 40 3.50 4.13 -9.20
C GLY A 40 4.53 5.10 -8.65
N ASN A 41 5.59 5.31 -9.41
CA ASN A 41 6.77 6.11 -9.01
C ASN A 41 6.99 7.32 -9.94
N GLN A 42 5.91 7.82 -10.57
CA GLN A 42 5.93 8.94 -11.51
C GLN A 42 5.46 10.25 -10.86
N GLY A 43 5.57 10.35 -9.54
CA GLY A 43 5.21 11.52 -8.77
C GLY A 43 6.01 12.76 -9.17
N GLY A 44 5.38 13.92 -9.05
CA GLY A 44 6.02 15.22 -9.28
C GLY A 44 5.15 16.36 -8.75
N ALA A 45 5.78 17.49 -8.40
CA ALA A 45 5.10 18.62 -7.77
C ALA A 45 4.05 19.31 -8.68
N SER A 46 4.17 19.17 -10.00
CA SER A 46 3.38 19.90 -10.99
C SER A 46 2.16 19.15 -11.54
N LYS A 47 1.98 17.86 -11.22
CA LYS A 47 0.88 17.04 -11.76
C LYS A 47 -0.11 16.69 -10.67
N LEU A 48 -1.40 16.96 -10.89
CA LEU A 48 -2.45 16.68 -9.91
C LEU A 48 -2.78 15.18 -9.77
N ASN A 49 -2.49 14.38 -10.81
CA ASN A 49 -2.66 12.94 -10.80
C ASN A 49 -1.61 12.26 -11.69
N THR A 50 -0.90 11.28 -11.15
CA THR A 50 0.15 10.48 -11.80
C THR A 50 0.02 8.99 -11.50
N THR A 51 -1.07 8.57 -10.86
CA THR A 51 -1.37 7.16 -10.62
C THR A 51 -1.77 6.50 -11.94
N ASN A 52 -1.17 5.34 -12.23
CA ASN A 52 -1.43 4.56 -13.46
C ASN A 52 -2.01 3.18 -13.09
N PRO A 53 -2.63 2.47 -14.04
CA PRO A 53 -3.02 1.08 -13.83
C PRO A 53 -1.83 0.20 -13.39
N PRO A 54 -2.08 -0.79 -12.52
CA PRO A 54 -3.39 -1.11 -11.94
C PRO A 54 -3.80 -0.16 -10.80
N GLY A 55 -2.89 0.58 -10.18
CA GLY A 55 -3.15 1.45 -9.02
C GLY A 55 -4.20 2.55 -9.22
N ALA A 56 -4.56 2.88 -10.46
CA ALA A 56 -5.60 3.85 -10.81
C ALA A 56 -6.99 3.21 -11.01
N LEU A 57 -7.10 1.87 -10.96
CA LEU A 57 -8.35 1.17 -11.20
C LEU A 57 -9.22 1.17 -9.95
N GLY A 58 -10.55 1.20 -10.15
CA GLY A 58 -11.51 1.20 -9.05
C GLY A 58 -11.67 -0.17 -8.40
N GLY A 59 -12.02 -0.18 -7.11
CA GLY A 59 -12.34 -1.39 -6.34
C GLY A 59 -11.15 -2.10 -5.71
N ILE A 60 -9.92 -1.67 -6.01
CA ILE A 60 -8.69 -2.17 -5.38
C ILE A 60 -8.24 -1.23 -4.24
N ILE A 61 -7.18 -1.60 -3.53
CA ILE A 61 -6.50 -0.76 -2.55
C ILE A 61 -5.24 -0.18 -3.19
N SER A 62 -5.18 1.14 -3.41
CA SER A 62 -4.06 1.84 -4.03
C SER A 62 -3.13 2.45 -2.97
N VAL A 63 -1.83 2.13 -3.06
CA VAL A 63 -0.84 2.43 -2.02
C VAL A 63 0.26 3.37 -2.52
N ALA A 64 0.37 4.52 -1.86
CA ALA A 64 1.46 5.47 -2.01
C ALA A 64 2.61 5.20 -1.00
N SER A 65 3.77 5.79 -1.28
CA SER A 65 4.96 5.72 -0.42
C SER A 65 5.08 6.97 0.43
N HIS A 66 5.40 6.81 1.71
CA HIS A 66 5.90 7.87 2.58
C HIS A 66 7.33 7.59 3.07
N ASP A 67 8.00 8.65 3.51
CA ASP A 67 9.31 8.62 4.18
C ASP A 67 9.14 8.46 5.71
N ASP A 68 10.26 8.45 6.44
CA ASP A 68 10.27 8.28 7.90
C ASP A 68 9.63 9.45 8.68
N HIS A 69 9.27 10.55 8.00
CA HIS A 69 8.55 11.68 8.59
C HIS A 69 7.04 11.62 8.28
N PHE A 70 6.55 10.48 7.77
CA PHE A 70 5.17 10.29 7.31
C PHE A 70 4.76 11.25 6.18
N VAL A 71 5.74 11.84 5.49
CA VAL A 71 5.50 12.71 4.34
C VAL A 71 5.56 11.85 3.08
N ARG A 72 4.63 12.06 2.15
CA ARG A 72 4.65 11.35 0.86
C ARG A 72 6.03 11.50 0.19
N SER A 73 6.64 10.38 -0.14
CA SER A 73 7.89 10.33 -0.89
C SER A 73 7.75 11.08 -2.21
N LYS A 74 8.72 11.92 -2.56
CA LYS A 74 8.63 12.81 -3.73
C LYS A 74 8.32 12.06 -5.04
N PHE A 75 8.90 10.87 -5.21
CA PHE A 75 8.69 10.01 -6.38
C PHE A 75 7.31 9.32 -6.39
N SER A 76 6.63 9.19 -5.25
CA SER A 76 5.36 8.45 -5.18
C SER A 76 4.33 9.11 -6.05
N SER A 77 3.63 8.33 -6.87
CA SER A 77 2.48 8.86 -7.59
C SER A 77 1.40 9.37 -6.64
N GLN A 78 0.61 10.33 -7.13
CA GLN A 78 -0.50 10.95 -6.41
C GLN A 78 -1.76 10.94 -7.28
N GLY A 79 -2.94 10.94 -6.69
CA GLY A 79 -4.21 10.84 -7.40
C GLY A 79 -5.40 10.72 -6.45
N GLY A 80 -6.61 10.94 -6.97
CA GLY A 80 -7.84 10.74 -6.18
C GLY A 80 -8.14 9.27 -5.90
N GLU A 81 -7.42 8.38 -6.56
CA GLU A 81 -7.54 6.92 -6.49
C GLU A 81 -6.72 6.32 -5.33
N LEU A 82 -5.84 7.11 -4.69
CA LEU A 82 -5.03 6.65 -3.57
C LEU A 82 -5.88 6.32 -2.35
N ASP A 83 -5.66 5.19 -1.70
CA ASP A 83 -6.31 4.88 -0.43
C ASP A 83 -5.41 5.23 0.75
N PHE A 84 -4.16 4.75 0.74
CA PHE A 84 -3.27 4.81 1.90
C PHE A 84 -1.82 5.10 1.52
N MET A 85 -1.03 5.54 2.51
CA MET A 85 0.43 5.53 2.43
C MET A 85 1.03 4.45 3.33
N ALA A 86 2.17 3.91 2.92
CA ALA A 86 3.02 3.06 3.76
C ALA A 86 4.51 3.41 3.55
N PRO A 87 5.42 2.95 4.42
CA PRO A 87 6.85 3.14 4.24
C PRO A 87 7.31 2.53 2.92
N GLY A 88 7.78 3.36 1.99
CA GLY A 88 8.34 2.91 0.72
C GLY A 88 9.80 3.29 0.51
N GLU A 89 10.41 3.97 1.49
CA GLU A 89 11.84 4.20 1.58
C GLU A 89 12.37 3.31 2.71
N THR A 90 12.88 2.12 2.35
CA THR A 90 13.19 1.07 3.32
C THR A 90 14.40 0.27 2.89
N PHE A 91 14.88 -0.62 3.76
CA PHE A 91 15.91 -1.59 3.40
C PHE A 91 15.29 -2.80 2.69
N SER A 92 15.97 -3.30 1.67
CA SER A 92 15.61 -4.47 0.88
C SER A 92 15.44 -5.70 1.77
N THR A 93 14.69 -6.69 1.28
CA THR A 93 14.58 -8.02 1.93
C THR A 93 15.27 -9.11 1.12
N TYR A 94 16.31 -8.77 0.33
CA TYR A 94 16.99 -9.73 -0.53
C TYR A 94 17.46 -10.96 0.25
N ALA A 95 17.17 -12.14 -0.29
CA ALA A 95 17.65 -13.39 0.26
C ALA A 95 19.17 -13.44 0.16
N ARG A 96 19.84 -13.71 1.29
CA ARG A 96 21.30 -13.79 1.34
C ARG A 96 21.81 -14.76 0.26
N GLY A 97 22.70 -14.27 -0.59
CA GLY A 97 23.33 -15.07 -1.65
C GLY A 97 22.56 -15.14 -2.98
N VAL A 98 21.37 -14.53 -3.09
CA VAL A 98 20.63 -14.43 -4.36
C VAL A 98 20.96 -13.10 -5.05
N PRO A 99 21.61 -13.08 -6.23
CA PRO A 99 21.83 -11.84 -6.95
C PRO A 99 20.50 -11.17 -7.34
N TYR A 100 20.43 -9.85 -7.26
CA TYR A 100 19.26 -9.09 -7.70
C TYR A 100 19.65 -8.02 -8.72
N PHE A 101 18.70 -7.71 -9.58
CA PHE A 101 18.83 -6.69 -10.60
C PHE A 101 18.89 -5.29 -9.98
N VAL A 102 19.86 -4.47 -10.38
CA VAL A 102 20.05 -3.10 -9.87
C VAL A 102 19.98 -2.03 -10.95
N GLY A 103 19.72 -2.41 -12.19
CA GLY A 103 19.65 -1.50 -13.32
C GLY A 103 20.52 -1.94 -14.48
N TYR A 104 20.80 -1.01 -15.38
CA TYR A 104 21.66 -1.23 -16.53
C TYR A 104 22.97 -0.46 -16.34
N ASP A 105 24.07 -1.00 -16.85
CA ASP A 105 25.34 -0.26 -16.90
C ASP A 105 25.31 0.83 -17.99
N SER A 106 26.42 1.57 -18.13
CA SER A 106 26.56 2.61 -19.16
C SER A 106 26.43 2.08 -20.60
N ASN A 107 26.55 0.78 -20.80
CA ASN A 107 26.47 0.11 -22.10
C ASN A 107 25.08 -0.51 -22.34
N GLY A 108 24.15 -0.41 -21.37
CA GLY A 108 22.82 -1.00 -21.45
C GLY A 108 22.78 -2.48 -21.07
N GLU A 109 23.83 -3.02 -20.46
CA GLU A 109 23.87 -4.41 -19.99
C GLU A 109 23.22 -4.56 -18.60
N LEU A 110 22.56 -5.68 -18.36
CA LEU A 110 21.90 -5.95 -17.07
C LEU A 110 22.94 -6.01 -15.94
N MET A 111 22.79 -5.16 -14.93
CA MET A 111 23.59 -5.19 -13.72
C MET A 111 22.87 -5.95 -12.61
N TYR A 112 23.61 -6.87 -11.98
CA TYR A 112 23.18 -7.59 -10.79
C TYR A 112 24.15 -7.32 -9.63
N ARG A 113 23.63 -7.18 -8.41
CA ARG A 113 24.44 -7.14 -7.19
C ARG A 113 24.28 -8.41 -6.38
N PRO A 114 25.37 -8.94 -5.80
CA PRO A 114 25.28 -10.08 -4.89
C PRO A 114 24.59 -9.65 -3.60
N ALA A 115 23.53 -10.36 -3.17
CA ALA A 115 22.84 -10.11 -1.90
C ALA A 115 23.66 -10.51 -0.67
N ARG A 116 24.72 -9.75 -0.41
CA ARG A 116 25.56 -9.89 0.78
C ARG A 116 25.16 -8.91 1.89
N CYS A 117 24.46 -7.84 1.56
CA CYS A 117 23.97 -6.83 2.49
C CYS A 117 22.56 -6.37 2.10
N TYR A 118 21.85 -5.79 3.06
CA TYR A 118 20.63 -5.06 2.77
C TYR A 118 20.95 -3.77 2.02
N GLU A 119 20.08 -3.37 1.08
CA GLU A 119 20.20 -2.12 0.34
C GLU A 119 19.05 -1.17 0.62
N ALA A 120 19.32 0.13 0.62
CA ALA A 120 18.26 1.12 0.64
C ALA A 120 17.50 1.11 -0.69
N LEU A 121 16.23 0.72 -0.66
CA LEU A 121 15.30 0.71 -1.77
C LEU A 121 14.22 1.77 -1.59
N ARG A 122 13.76 2.33 -2.70
CA ARG A 122 12.74 3.39 -2.71
C ARG A 122 11.70 3.06 -3.77
N GLY A 123 10.44 2.97 -3.36
CA GLY A 123 9.35 2.70 -4.29
C GLY A 123 8.01 2.45 -3.62
N THR A 124 6.93 2.79 -4.33
CA THR A 124 5.57 2.32 -3.96
C THR A 124 5.46 0.80 -3.98
N SER A 125 6.33 0.12 -4.73
CA SER A 125 6.51 -1.34 -4.70
C SER A 125 6.98 -1.88 -3.34
N MET A 126 7.64 -1.06 -2.51
CA MET A 126 8.04 -1.45 -1.14
C MET A 126 6.92 -1.16 -0.13
N ALA A 127 6.13 -0.10 -0.36
CA ALA A 127 4.98 0.23 0.47
C ALA A 127 3.82 -0.77 0.30
N CYS A 128 3.52 -1.15 -0.94
CA CYS A 128 2.44 -2.06 -1.32
C CYS A 128 2.41 -3.38 -0.51
N PRO A 129 3.51 -4.16 -0.39
CA PRO A 129 3.49 -5.43 0.34
C PRO A 129 3.23 -5.28 1.85
N LEU A 130 3.54 -4.13 2.47
CA LEU A 130 3.20 -3.89 3.87
C LEU A 130 1.68 -3.82 4.06
N ILE A 131 0.98 -3.15 3.15
CA ILE A 131 -0.48 -3.06 3.16
C ILE A 131 -1.12 -4.40 2.79
N ALA A 132 -0.53 -5.14 1.84
CA ALA A 132 -0.96 -6.50 1.51
C ALA A 132 -0.83 -7.45 2.70
N GLY A 133 0.26 -7.36 3.48
CA GLY A 133 0.44 -8.12 4.71
C GLY A 133 -0.61 -7.78 5.77
N LEU A 134 -0.88 -6.48 5.98
CA LEU A 134 -1.91 -6.03 6.92
C LEU A 134 -3.31 -6.49 6.49
N ALA A 135 -3.61 -6.40 5.20
CA ALA A 135 -4.85 -6.92 4.60
C ALA A 135 -4.99 -8.43 4.86
N ALA A 136 -3.93 -9.22 4.68
CA ALA A 136 -3.96 -10.66 4.94
C ALA A 136 -4.25 -10.98 6.42
N LEU A 137 -3.67 -10.22 7.36
CA LEU A 137 -3.97 -10.36 8.79
C LEU A 137 -5.44 -10.04 9.10
N LEU A 138 -6.00 -9.01 8.48
CA LEU A 138 -7.41 -8.66 8.63
C LEU A 138 -8.34 -9.74 8.07
N VAL A 139 -8.03 -10.28 6.90
CA VAL A 139 -8.76 -11.42 6.30
C VAL A 139 -8.71 -12.63 7.23
N GLN A 140 -7.53 -12.94 7.80
CA GLN A 140 -7.38 -14.04 8.75
C GLN A 140 -8.20 -13.81 10.02
N ALA A 141 -8.16 -12.60 10.58
CA ALA A 141 -8.91 -12.23 11.77
C ALA A 141 -10.43 -12.31 11.54
N GLY A 142 -10.92 -11.83 10.40
CA GLY A 142 -12.33 -11.93 10.01
C GLY A 142 -12.82 -13.37 9.86
N ARG A 143 -11.98 -14.27 9.33
CA ARG A 143 -12.29 -15.70 9.14
C ARG A 143 -12.22 -16.51 10.43
N SER A 144 -11.20 -16.29 11.25
CA SER A 144 -10.91 -17.11 12.43
C SER A 144 -11.48 -16.56 13.74
N ARG A 145 -11.84 -15.27 13.78
CA ARG A 145 -12.30 -14.53 14.97
C ARG A 145 -11.46 -14.88 16.22
N PRO A 146 -10.14 -14.60 16.20
CA PRO A 146 -9.26 -14.99 17.28
C PRO A 146 -9.66 -14.26 18.58
N ARG A 147 -9.60 -14.96 19.72
CA ARG A 147 -10.06 -14.42 21.03
C ARG A 147 -9.22 -13.24 21.53
N CYS A 148 -8.05 -12.98 20.94
CA CYS A 148 -7.07 -11.99 21.38
C CYS A 148 -6.95 -10.75 20.48
N MET A 149 -8.01 -10.32 19.80
CA MET A 149 -8.02 -9.06 19.04
C MET A 149 -7.98 -7.81 19.94
N SER A 150 -7.57 -6.67 19.36
CA SER A 150 -7.66 -5.37 20.04
C SER A 150 -9.13 -4.96 20.19
N PRO A 151 -9.50 -4.15 21.21
CA PRO A 151 -10.88 -3.74 21.42
C PRO A 151 -11.52 -3.08 20.19
N VAL A 152 -10.76 -2.26 19.46
CA VAL A 152 -11.22 -1.60 18.22
C VAL A 152 -11.53 -2.61 17.12
N LEU A 153 -10.68 -3.64 16.96
CA LEU A 153 -10.92 -4.73 15.99
C LEU A 153 -12.09 -5.62 16.41
N THR A 154 -12.20 -5.93 17.70
CA THR A 154 -13.31 -6.70 18.26
C THR A 154 -14.62 -5.97 18.03
N GLU A 155 -14.72 -4.69 18.42
CA GLU A 155 -15.92 -3.88 18.23
C GLU A 155 -16.37 -3.87 16.77
N ARG A 156 -15.42 -3.66 15.84
CA ARG A 156 -15.73 -3.65 14.41
C ARG A 156 -16.11 -5.02 13.88
N LEU A 157 -15.40 -6.09 14.21
CA LEU A 157 -15.68 -7.43 13.66
C LEU A 157 -16.88 -8.15 14.33
N GLU A 158 -17.25 -7.76 15.55
CA GLU A 158 -18.38 -8.33 16.29
C GLU A 158 -19.67 -7.53 16.12
N HIS A 159 -19.61 -6.20 16.06
CA HIS A 159 -20.80 -5.34 15.96
C HIS A 159 -21.16 -4.90 14.54
N SER A 160 -20.44 -5.35 13.52
CA SER A 160 -20.78 -5.07 12.12
C SER A 160 -20.88 -6.33 11.27
N ASP A 161 -21.57 -6.24 10.13
CA ASP A 161 -21.66 -7.32 9.12
C ASP A 161 -20.33 -7.59 8.40
N PHE A 162 -19.26 -6.89 8.76
CA PHE A 162 -17.96 -6.98 8.13
C PHE A 162 -17.22 -8.25 8.54
N LYS A 163 -16.82 -9.02 7.54
CA LYS A 163 -16.14 -10.31 7.73
C LYS A 163 -14.79 -10.35 7.02
N ALA A 164 -14.30 -9.19 6.53
CA ALA A 164 -13.10 -9.07 5.72
C ALA A 164 -13.08 -10.05 4.53
N ARG A 165 -14.22 -10.19 3.84
CA ARG A 165 -14.43 -11.20 2.78
C ARG A 165 -14.00 -10.77 1.39
N ASN A 166 -13.92 -9.46 1.16
CA ASN A 166 -13.66 -8.88 -0.15
C ASN A 166 -12.83 -7.60 0.02
N CYS A 167 -12.36 -7.06 -1.11
CA CYS A 167 -11.51 -5.88 -1.13
C CYS A 167 -12.13 -4.66 -0.45
N TYR A 168 -13.43 -4.42 -0.64
CA TYR A 168 -14.15 -3.32 0.01
C TYR A 168 -14.15 -3.44 1.53
N GLU A 169 -14.46 -4.64 2.04
CA GLU A 169 -14.46 -4.89 3.49
C GLU A 169 -13.06 -4.74 4.08
N VAL A 170 -12.02 -5.19 3.39
CA VAL A 170 -10.66 -5.00 3.91
C VAL A 170 -10.24 -3.53 3.86
N ARG A 171 -10.58 -2.82 2.78
CA ARG A 171 -10.26 -1.39 2.61
C ARG A 171 -10.86 -0.52 3.70
N GLU A 172 -12.13 -0.72 4.07
CA GLU A 172 -12.75 0.08 5.14
C GLU A 172 -12.19 -0.26 6.54
N LEU A 173 -11.81 -1.53 6.77
CA LEU A 173 -11.08 -1.86 8.00
C LEU A 173 -9.74 -1.14 8.02
N LEU A 174 -8.96 -1.23 6.94
CA LEU A 174 -7.70 -0.50 6.76
C LEU A 174 -7.88 1.02 6.95
N ARG A 175 -8.95 1.62 6.42
CA ARG A 175 -9.26 3.04 6.61
C ARG A 175 -9.32 3.41 8.09
N SER A 176 -9.89 2.55 8.92
CA SER A 176 -9.92 2.79 10.36
C SER A 176 -8.53 2.84 11.00
N PHE A 177 -7.48 2.25 10.39
CA PHE A 177 -6.10 2.29 10.87
C PHE A 177 -5.28 3.46 10.30
N ALA A 178 -5.86 4.25 9.39
CA ALA A 178 -5.18 5.38 8.81
C ALA A 178 -5.13 6.55 9.80
N ASP A 179 -4.15 7.44 9.62
CA ASP A 179 -4.02 8.65 10.46
C ASP A 179 -5.22 9.59 10.32
N ARG A 180 -5.88 9.60 9.15
CA ARG A 180 -7.04 10.44 8.84
C ARG A 180 -8.17 9.60 8.24
N PRO A 181 -8.88 8.80 9.06
CA PRO A 181 -9.91 7.89 8.56
C PRO A 181 -11.06 8.63 7.88
N GLU A 182 -11.45 9.81 8.36
CA GLU A 182 -12.61 10.56 7.85
C GLU A 182 -12.26 11.60 6.77
N GLU A 183 -10.99 11.74 6.41
CA GLU A 183 -10.53 12.68 5.37
C GLU A 183 -9.88 11.91 4.23
N HIS A 184 -10.06 12.40 3.00
CA HIS A 184 -9.41 11.83 1.82
C HIS A 184 -8.80 12.93 0.96
N HIS A 185 -7.52 12.79 0.65
CA HIS A 185 -6.74 13.79 -0.05
C HIS A 185 -6.06 13.17 -1.27
N ARG A 186 -6.06 13.88 -2.41
CA ARG A 186 -5.40 13.40 -3.65
C ARG A 186 -3.91 13.14 -3.50
N LYS A 187 -3.26 13.76 -2.51
CA LYS A 187 -1.83 13.59 -2.30
C LYS A 187 -1.51 12.29 -1.57
N ASP A 188 -2.29 11.94 -0.57
CA ASP A 188 -1.91 10.96 0.46
C ASP A 188 -3.06 10.04 0.90
N GLY A 189 -4.20 10.06 0.20
CA GLY A 189 -5.37 9.25 0.52
C GLY A 189 -5.91 9.58 1.92
N HIS A 190 -6.15 8.55 2.72
CA HIS A 190 -6.49 8.63 4.14
C HIS A 190 -5.27 8.84 5.06
N GLY A 191 -4.07 9.03 4.49
CA GLY A 191 -2.81 9.17 5.24
C GLY A 191 -2.03 7.87 5.39
N ALA A 192 -1.03 7.88 6.28
CA ALA A 192 -0.23 6.70 6.54
C ALA A 192 -1.02 5.68 7.37
N LEU A 193 -0.77 4.40 7.13
CA LEU A 193 -1.33 3.32 7.94
C LEU A 193 -0.42 3.05 9.13
N SER A 194 -0.98 3.18 10.35
CA SER A 194 -0.28 2.83 11.58
C SER A 194 -0.91 1.59 12.20
N ALA A 195 -0.32 0.43 11.91
CA ALA A 195 -0.76 -0.84 12.49
C ALA A 195 -0.43 -0.94 14.00
N ILE A 196 0.68 -0.32 14.45
CA ILE A 196 1.21 -0.46 15.81
C ILE A 196 0.22 0.06 16.85
N TYR A 197 -0.40 1.22 16.63
CA TYR A 197 -1.31 1.82 17.61
C TYR A 197 -2.64 1.07 17.77
N ARG A 198 -2.97 0.12 16.89
CA ARG A 198 -4.30 -0.52 16.89
C ARG A 198 -4.30 -2.05 16.83
N PHE A 199 -3.20 -2.72 16.48
CA PHE A 199 -3.07 -4.19 16.58
C PHE A 199 -2.43 -4.65 17.89
N VAL A 200 -1.57 -3.83 18.51
CA VAL A 200 -0.90 -4.23 19.74
C VAL A 200 -1.83 -4.01 20.93
N LYS A 201 -2.39 -5.11 21.43
CA LYS A 201 -2.87 -5.17 22.81
C LYS A 201 -1.65 -4.92 23.70
N THR A 202 -1.75 -3.98 24.63
CA THR A 202 -0.85 -3.73 25.77
C THR A 202 0.31 -2.75 25.58
N LYS A 203 0.54 -1.95 26.63
CA LYS A 203 1.86 -1.35 26.92
C LYS A 203 2.87 -2.48 26.88
N VAL A 204 3.84 -2.41 25.98
CA VAL A 204 5.06 -3.21 26.14
C VAL A 204 5.69 -2.73 27.43
N SER A 205 5.85 -3.63 28.39
CA SER A 205 6.58 -3.34 29.63
C SER A 205 8.04 -3.05 29.26
N ASP A 206 8.62 -1.96 29.78
CA ASP A 206 10.02 -1.61 29.54
C ASP A 206 10.99 -2.77 29.87
N ALA A 207 10.59 -3.68 30.75
CA ALA A 207 11.36 -4.89 31.07
C ALA A 207 11.53 -5.83 29.86
N GLN A 208 10.61 -5.83 28.89
CA GLN A 208 10.67 -6.64 27.67
C GLN A 208 11.49 -5.99 26.54
N LEU A 209 11.90 -4.72 26.71
CA LEU A 209 12.71 -3.97 25.75
C LEU A 209 14.20 -3.89 26.13
N THR A 210 14.59 -4.49 27.26
CA THR A 210 16.00 -4.56 27.63
C THR A 210 16.73 -5.54 26.71
N VAL A 211 17.50 -4.99 25.77
CA VAL A 211 18.54 -5.74 25.09
C VAL A 211 19.57 -6.05 26.16
N ALA A 212 19.82 -7.34 26.43
CA ALA A 212 20.90 -7.74 27.31
C ALA A 212 22.19 -7.10 26.79
N GLU A 213 22.77 -6.19 27.57
CA GLU A 213 24.10 -5.66 27.31
C GLU A 213 25.06 -6.85 27.24
N ALA A 214 25.77 -6.97 26.12
CA ALA A 214 26.77 -8.00 25.88
C ALA A 214 28.10 -7.66 26.54
#